data_AF-A0A198A1C4-F1
#
_entry.id   AF-A0A198A1C4-F1
#
_cell.length_a   1.000
_cell.length_b   1.000
_cell.length_c   1.000
_cell.angle_alpha   90.00
_cell.angle_beta   90.00
_cell.angle_gamma   90.00
#
_symmetry.space_group_name_H-M   'P 1'
#
loop_
_entity.id
_entity.type
_entity.pdbx_description
1 polymer ?
#
loop_
_entity_poly.entity_id
_entity_poly.type
_entity_poly.pdbx_seq_one_letter_code
_entity_poly.pdbx_strand_id
1 'polypeptide(L)'
;MNQTLPEYSMAVFLFRWHANPWFTSSFYGIKPVVTGFIIYAALHFGQSTFGTVEVGVTWKQIATLLIAAGAFVAIVTYKLHPIGVIVGAGVMGIVFFL
;
A
#
# COMPACT_ATOMS: atom_id res chain seq x y z
N MET A 1 27.77 42.26 -10.49
CA MET A 1 26.99 41.77 -11.65
C MET A 1 27.07 40.24 -11.56
N ASN A 2 26.12 39.49 -11.00
CA ASN A 2 24.67 39.63 -10.94
C ASN A 2 24.15 38.92 -9.68
N GLN A 3 23.19 39.54 -9.00
CA GLN A 3 22.36 38.91 -7.97
C GLN A 3 21.29 38.01 -8.64
N THR A 4 20.54 37.29 -7.79
CA THR A 4 19.27 36.58 -8.06
C THR A 4 19.38 35.27 -8.82
N LEU A 5 19.21 34.15 -8.11
CA LEU A 5 17.98 33.35 -8.21
C LEU A 5 17.71 32.69 -6.82
N PRO A 6 16.73 33.17 -6.03
CA PRO A 6 16.39 32.69 -4.68
C PRO A 6 15.74 31.28 -4.64
N GLU A 7 15.77 30.56 -5.74
CA GLU A 7 14.94 29.38 -6.02
C GLU A 7 15.55 28.09 -5.46
N TYR A 8 16.87 28.06 -5.26
CA TYR A 8 17.63 26.85 -4.86
C TYR A 8 17.89 26.74 -3.36
N SER A 9 17.56 27.78 -2.59
CA SER A 9 17.81 27.82 -1.14
C SER A 9 17.07 26.70 -0.40
N MET A 10 15.89 26.29 -0.90
CA MET A 10 15.13 25.18 -0.34
C MET A 10 15.78 23.82 -0.60
N ALA A 11 16.37 23.62 -1.79
CA ALA A 11 17.04 22.37 -2.15
C ALA A 11 18.30 22.13 -1.29
N VAL A 12 19.06 23.19 -0.99
CA VAL A 12 20.25 23.09 -0.12
C VAL A 12 19.87 22.82 1.34
N PHE A 13 18.76 23.40 1.82
CA PHE A 13 18.25 23.15 3.17
C PHE A 13 17.72 21.72 3.34
N LEU A 14 16.99 21.20 2.35
CA LEU A 14 16.52 19.81 2.28
C LEU A 14 17.68 18.80 2.25
N PHE A 15 18.73 19.08 1.48
CA PHE A 15 19.93 18.23 1.43
C PHE A 15 20.70 18.21 2.76
N ARG A 16 20.77 19.35 3.45
CA ARG A 16 21.40 19.45 4.78
C ARG A 16 20.59 18.71 5.85
N TRP A 17 19.27 18.67 5.73
CA TRP A 17 18.36 17.97 6.65
C TRP A 17 18.41 16.44 6.48
N HIS A 18 18.63 15.96 5.25
CA HIS A 18 18.70 14.53 4.94
C HIS A 18 20.01 13.84 5.42
N ALA A 19 21.03 14.62 5.79
CA ALA A 19 22.35 14.12 6.15
C ALA A 19 22.50 13.68 7.63
N ASN A 20 21.47 13.89 8.46
CA ASN A 20 21.55 13.55 9.89
C ASN A 20 20.99 12.12 10.13
N PRO A 21 21.77 11.16 10.68
CA PRO A 21 21.31 9.78 10.90
C PRO A 21 20.05 9.64 11.75
N TRP A 22 19.72 10.67 12.55
CA TRP A 22 18.47 10.78 13.29
C TRP A 22 17.22 10.83 12.38
N PHE A 23 17.29 11.48 11.23
CA PHE A 23 16.18 11.54 10.28
C PHE A 23 15.95 10.15 9.66
N THR A 24 17.02 9.47 9.27
CA THR A 24 16.96 8.09 8.76
C THR A 24 16.33 7.14 9.78
N SER A 25 16.60 7.30 11.09
CA SER A 25 15.97 6.52 12.16
C SER A 25 14.45 6.73 12.27
N SER A 26 13.96 7.97 12.09
CA SER A 26 12.51 8.23 12.05
C SER A 26 11.84 7.57 10.85
N PHE A 27 12.47 7.58 9.66
CA PHE A 27 11.97 6.85 8.49
C PHE A 27 12.09 5.33 8.62
N TYR A 28 13.07 4.84 9.38
CA TYR A 28 13.16 3.43 9.75
C TYR A 28 11.99 3.02 10.64
N GLY A 29 11.47 3.92 11.50
CA GLY A 29 10.26 3.70 12.29
C GLY A 29 8.97 3.67 11.47
N ILE A 30 8.93 4.31 10.30
CA ILE A 30 7.74 4.26 9.42
C ILE A 30 7.51 2.86 8.86
N LYS A 31 8.56 2.13 8.48
CA LYS A 31 8.45 0.77 7.95
C LYS A 31 7.70 -0.20 8.91
N PRO A 32 8.07 -0.35 10.19
CA PRO A 32 7.34 -1.21 11.12
C PRO A 32 5.94 -0.69 11.45
N VAL A 33 5.70 0.63 11.45
CA VAL A 33 4.35 1.18 11.62
C VAL A 33 3.44 0.75 10.47
N VAL A 34 3.91 0.91 9.22
CA VAL A 34 3.17 0.47 8.02
C VAL A 34 2.95 -1.05 8.04
N THR A 35 3.96 -1.83 8.39
CA THR A 35 3.81 -3.29 8.56
C THR A 35 2.77 -3.63 9.63
N GLY A 36 2.77 -2.93 10.75
CA GLY A 36 1.76 -3.09 11.81
C GLY A 36 0.34 -2.78 11.32
N PHE A 37 0.16 -1.72 10.54
CA PHE A 37 -1.12 -1.40 9.90
C PHE A 37 -1.57 -2.49 8.92
N ILE A 38 -0.66 -3.04 8.11
CA ILE A 38 -0.97 -4.13 7.18
C ILE A 38 -1.44 -5.37 7.95
N ILE A 39 -0.72 -5.75 9.00
CA ILE A 39 -1.08 -6.91 9.84
C ILE A 39 -2.45 -6.69 10.51
N TYR A 40 -2.67 -5.52 11.11
CA TYR A 40 -3.95 -5.19 11.74
C TYR A 40 -5.10 -5.26 10.74
N ALA A 41 -4.94 -4.68 9.55
CA ALA A 41 -5.93 -4.73 8.49
C ALA A 41 -6.22 -6.17 8.06
N ALA A 42 -5.19 -6.99 7.87
CA ALA A 42 -5.35 -8.40 7.51
C ALA A 42 -6.12 -9.19 8.56
N LEU A 43 -5.83 -8.99 9.86
CA LEU A 43 -6.56 -9.64 10.95
C LEU A 43 -8.01 -9.17 11.03
N HIS A 44 -8.24 -7.86 10.98
CA HIS A 44 -9.58 -7.27 11.03
C HIS A 44 -10.45 -7.75 9.86
N PHE A 45 -9.97 -7.60 8.62
CA PHE A 45 -10.70 -8.04 7.43
C PHE A 45 -10.88 -9.56 7.35
N GLY A 46 -9.87 -10.32 7.79
CA GLY A 46 -9.96 -11.77 7.92
C GLY A 46 -11.12 -12.16 8.83
N GLN A 47 -11.16 -11.62 10.05
CA GLN A 47 -12.23 -11.92 11.01
C GLN A 47 -13.61 -11.50 10.50
N SER A 48 -13.74 -10.33 9.88
CA SER A 48 -14.99 -9.85 9.28
C SER A 48 -15.49 -10.78 8.16
N THR A 49 -14.58 -11.41 7.41
CA THR A 49 -14.93 -12.30 6.29
C THR A 49 -15.19 -13.74 6.75
N PHE A 50 -14.42 -14.24 7.72
CA PHE A 50 -14.54 -15.60 8.24
C PHE A 50 -15.65 -15.76 9.29
N GLY A 51 -16.17 -14.68 9.88
CA GLY A 51 -17.29 -14.75 10.84
C GLY A 51 -18.63 -15.21 10.22
N THR A 52 -18.78 -15.10 8.90
CA THR A 52 -19.99 -15.46 8.13
C THR A 52 -19.74 -16.65 7.21
N VAL A 53 -18.91 -17.62 7.61
CA VAL A 53 -18.72 -18.85 6.83
C VAL A 53 -19.97 -19.70 6.94
N GLU A 54 -20.90 -19.48 6.01
CA GLU A 54 -21.90 -20.49 5.66
C GLU A 54 -21.18 -21.78 5.25
N VAL A 55 -21.77 -22.93 5.56
CA VAL A 55 -21.13 -24.24 5.41
C VAL A 55 -20.99 -24.59 3.93
N GLY A 56 -19.92 -24.08 3.28
CA GLY A 56 -19.60 -24.37 1.88
C GLY A 56 -18.70 -23.32 1.23
N VAL A 57 -17.86 -23.75 0.28
CA VAL A 57 -17.09 -22.83 -0.56
C VAL A 57 -18.05 -22.17 -1.54
N THR A 58 -18.38 -20.90 -1.30
CA THR A 58 -19.28 -20.14 -2.17
C THR A 58 -18.50 -19.61 -3.39
N TRP A 59 -19.16 -19.49 -4.54
CA TRP A 59 -18.58 -18.86 -5.75
C TRP A 59 -17.93 -17.50 -5.47
N LYS A 60 -18.53 -16.74 -4.54
CA LYS A 60 -18.01 -15.49 -4.00
C LYS A 60 -16.60 -15.64 -3.39
N GLN A 61 -16.35 -16.65 -2.56
CA GLN A 61 -15.03 -16.88 -1.96
C GLN A 61 -13.96 -17.22 -3.01
N ILE A 62 -14.33 -18.00 -4.03
CA ILE A 62 -13.43 -18.32 -5.15
C ILE A 62 -13.09 -17.04 -5.92
N ALA A 63 -14.08 -16.19 -6.23
CA ALA A 63 -13.85 -14.91 -6.89
C ALA A 63 -12.94 -13.98 -6.07
N THR A 64 -13.16 -13.84 -4.75
CA THR A 64 -12.30 -13.01 -3.89
C THR A 64 -10.87 -13.54 -3.86
N LEU A 65 -10.68 -14.86 -3.77
CA LEU A 65 -9.37 -15.49 -3.77
C LEU A 65 -8.63 -15.23 -5.10
N LEU A 66 -9.35 -15.31 -6.22
CA LEU A 66 -8.79 -15.10 -7.55
C LEU A 66 -8.39 -13.63 -7.76
N ILE A 67 -9.21 -12.67 -7.31
CA ILE A 67 -8.86 -11.24 -7.32
C ILE A 67 -7.64 -10.96 -6.44
N ALA A 68 -7.57 -11.54 -5.24
CA ALA A 68 -6.45 -11.37 -4.33
C ALA A 68 -5.14 -11.96 -4.91
N ALA A 69 -5.20 -13.18 -5.45
CA ALA A 69 -4.06 -13.82 -6.10
C ALA A 69 -3.62 -13.06 -7.36
N GLY A 70 -4.57 -12.60 -8.18
CA GLY A 70 -4.31 -11.78 -9.35
C GLY A 70 -3.63 -10.45 -8.99
N ALA A 71 -4.11 -9.76 -7.96
CA ALA A 71 -3.49 -8.53 -7.46
C ALA A 71 -2.08 -8.77 -6.91
N PHE A 72 -1.86 -9.87 -6.18
CA PHE A 72 -0.54 -10.23 -5.66
C PHE A 72 0.46 -10.49 -6.80
N VAL A 73 0.07 -11.29 -7.80
CA VAL A 73 0.90 -11.56 -8.98
C VAL A 73 1.15 -10.28 -9.80
N ALA A 74 0.15 -9.41 -9.96
CA ALA A 74 0.29 -8.13 -10.64
C ALA A 74 1.35 -7.22 -9.99
N ILE A 75 1.42 -7.21 -8.65
CA ILE A 75 2.41 -6.40 -7.91
C ILE A 75 3.80 -7.05 -7.99
N VAL A 76 3.89 -8.36 -7.73
CA VAL A 76 5.18 -9.08 -7.62
C VAL A 76 5.86 -9.27 -8.98
N THR A 77 5.10 -9.67 -10.01
CA THR A 77 5.66 -10.02 -11.32
C THR A 77 5.73 -8.82 -12.27
N TYR A 78 4.69 -7.97 -12.31
CA TYR A 78 4.58 -6.93 -13.33
C TYR A 78 5.13 -5.56 -12.88
N LYS A 79 5.63 -5.43 -11.64
CA LYS A 79 6.10 -4.15 -11.07
C LYS A 79 5.08 -3.01 -11.26
N LEU A 80 3.79 -3.35 -11.35
CA LEU A 80 2.74 -2.35 -11.49
C LEU A 80 2.70 -1.50 -10.24
N HIS A 81 2.48 -0.19 -10.43
CA HIS A 81 2.43 0.74 -9.32
C HIS A 81 1.34 0.27 -8.33
N PRO A 82 1.64 0.09 -7.02
CA PRO A 82 0.71 -0.52 -6.06
C PRO A 82 -0.67 0.15 -6.04
N ILE A 83 -0.69 1.47 -6.21
CA ILE A 83 -1.92 2.27 -6.28
C ILE A 83 -2.82 1.81 -7.44
N GLY A 84 -2.26 1.58 -8.63
CA GLY A 84 -3.03 1.12 -9.78
C GLY A 84 -3.65 -0.26 -9.56
N VAL A 85 -2.91 -1.16 -8.90
CA VAL A 85 -3.41 -2.50 -8.57
C VAL A 85 -4.52 -2.44 -7.53
N ILE A 86 -4.41 -1.59 -6.51
CA ILE A 86 -5.46 -1.40 -5.49
C ILE A 86 -6.74 -0.87 -6.13
N VAL A 87 -6.63 0.14 -7.01
CA VAL A 87 -7.79 0.72 -7.71
C VAL A 87 -8.44 -0.33 -8.61
N GLY A 88 -7.66 -1.08 -9.39
CA GLY A 88 -8.19 -2.14 -10.26
C GLY A 88 -8.86 -3.28 -9.49
N ALA A 89 -8.26 -3.72 -8.38
CA ALA A 89 -8.86 -4.72 -7.50
C ALA A 89 -10.16 -4.23 -6.85
N GLY A 90 -10.22 -2.96 -6.45
CA GLY A 90 -11.44 -2.34 -5.92
C GLY A 90 -12.56 -2.29 -6.96
N VAL A 91 -12.26 -1.88 -8.20
CA VAL A 91 -13.24 -1.88 -9.30
C VAL A 91 -13.73 -3.30 -9.60
N MET A 92 -12.84 -4.28 -9.70
CA MET A 92 -13.24 -5.68 -9.88
C MET A 92 -14.12 -6.17 -8.73
N GLY A 93 -13.80 -5.83 -7.48
CA GLY A 93 -14.62 -6.17 -6.33
C GLY A 93 -16.04 -5.60 -6.43
N ILE A 94 -16.17 -4.33 -6.85
CA ILE A 94 -17.51 -3.73 -7.04
C ILE A 94 -18.27 -4.46 -8.15
N VAL A 95 -17.66 -4.72 -9.31
CA VAL A 95 -18.35 -5.37 -10.43
C VAL A 95 -18.78 -6.81 -10.12
N PHE A 96 -18.00 -7.55 -9.34
CA PHE A 96 -18.30 -8.96 -9.04
C PHE A 96 -19.23 -9.18 -7.85
N PHE A 97 -19.33 -8.21 -6.93
CA PHE A 97 -20.05 -8.39 -5.66
C PHE A 97 -21.27 -7.48 -5.47
N LEU A 98 -21.40 -6.41 -6.27
CA LEU A 98 -22.60 -5.56 -6.34
C LEU A 98 -23.65 -6.22 -7.24
#